data_AF-A1RQM5-F1
#
_entry.id   AF-A1RQM5-F1
#
_cell.length_a   1.000
_cell.length_b   1.000
_cell.length_c   1.000
_cell.angle_alpha   90.00
_cell.angle_beta   90.00
_cell.angle_gamma   90.00
#
_symmetry.space_group_name_H-M   'P 1'
#
loop_
_entity.id
_entity.type
_entity.pdbx_description
1 polymer ?
#
loop_
_entity_poly.entity_id
_entity_poly.type
_entity_poly.pdbx_seq_one_letter_code
_entity_poly.pdbx_strand_id
1 'polypeptide(L)'
;MKPLFQILLTVALVFAASITDPRWAVPTYVTPGGVFNITLDAPTVVKSVALAAPGMEKPLELRFNVSGNVITAYVPADAPLGLYDIVINGGEIYEPKAVWVGNVTGPLRIIQLTDIHVGVELDMASVYRLIHGALYASSGPYDVVFLTGDLADVGGQPWQYALLVRYASTITKPIFAIPGNHDHAGDDPLNNYRRYVGPPYWYRVVGPYLIIGLDSGHDGYLTEEQVKFYGDILRRYPDKVKIVLIHHPPFYLRDAYIVETYRGPQDIDRLNRDPTGRRPYYIVYTSYLYNRPTYERFLNLTIRYRVALVMAGHVHSGNSTVVINGTYFVTTRTLGGSIDKSHGFRTYVVYPDGRVQIDPETLTYKNYAVVTWGTKAAQIYIDSDLLPGTIAIDLPGQYQGLKTLNGTAQLVEAKKHPLAKYTRYYISIVGKPVWLAIGDYAPAPAVAIEKIMPRFPTPGDVVTVTIKAEDPNVGIPFLTVDGKKILASYPSEQPVYQYRFKYDKPTTLQIQAPGGQPTTIQIGQATPSPTTPTPTATPTPSPTPSKTPTPTTPTATPTPTPSPTPTPTLTVAPAPAPFPTEAVVLVIIAAVGAALLAALAKTGKKKAETGGTRVYGEK
;
A
#
# COMPACT_ATOMS: atom_id res chain seq x y z
N MET A 1 -13.53 34.75 27.84
CA MET A 1 -12.19 34.24 27.45
C MET A 1 -12.17 32.79 26.93
N LYS A 2 -13.24 32.00 27.07
CA LYS A 2 -13.32 30.65 26.48
C LYS A 2 -13.59 30.53 24.96
N PRO A 3 -14.07 31.54 24.20
CA PRO A 3 -14.34 31.33 22.77
C PRO A 3 -13.13 31.62 21.85
N LEU A 4 -12.10 32.35 22.33
CA LEU A 4 -10.92 32.68 21.51
C LEU A 4 -9.90 31.54 21.46
N PHE A 5 -9.85 30.69 22.49
CA PHE A 5 -8.88 29.57 22.58
C PHE A 5 -9.26 28.41 21.66
N GLN A 6 -10.55 28.23 21.35
CA GLN A 6 -10.97 27.25 20.32
C GLN A 6 -10.69 27.74 18.90
N ILE A 7 -10.79 29.04 18.62
CA ILE A 7 -10.51 29.60 17.28
C ILE A 7 -8.99 29.61 16.98
N LEU A 8 -8.14 29.76 17.99
CA LEU A 8 -6.67 29.69 17.84
C LEU A 8 -6.14 28.25 17.73
N LEU A 9 -6.87 27.24 18.22
CA LEU A 9 -6.50 25.83 18.03
C LEU A 9 -6.87 25.32 16.62
N THR A 10 -7.85 25.93 15.95
CA THR A 10 -8.20 25.61 14.55
C THR A 10 -7.18 26.11 13.52
N VAL A 11 -6.22 26.96 13.92
CA VAL A 11 -5.26 27.58 12.99
C VAL A 11 -3.83 27.03 13.14
N ALA A 12 -3.57 26.16 14.12
CA ALA A 12 -2.26 25.52 14.34
C ALA A 12 -2.22 24.01 14.02
N LEU A 13 -3.29 23.47 13.42
CA LEU A 13 -3.31 22.19 12.71
C LEU A 13 -3.88 22.42 11.30
N VAL A 14 -3.20 23.25 10.51
CA VAL A 14 -3.38 23.16 9.06
C VAL A 14 -2.71 21.85 8.66
N PHE A 15 -3.48 20.78 8.56
CA PHE A 15 -3.07 19.65 7.74
C PHE A 15 -2.65 20.25 6.39
N ALA A 16 -1.41 19.98 5.95
CA ALA A 16 -1.00 20.36 4.60
C ALA A 16 -2.07 19.82 3.65
N ALA A 17 -2.66 20.69 2.84
CA ALA A 17 -3.74 20.31 1.96
C ALA A 17 -3.33 19.10 1.10
N SER A 18 -4.26 18.17 0.90
CA SER A 18 -4.02 16.96 0.13
C SER A 18 -4.72 17.03 -1.21
N ILE A 19 -4.16 16.35 -2.21
CA ILE A 19 -4.82 16.18 -3.50
C ILE A 19 -5.92 15.14 -3.31
N THR A 20 -7.14 15.46 -3.74
CA THR A 20 -8.31 14.56 -3.72
C THR A 20 -8.57 13.95 -5.10
N ASP A 21 -8.20 14.65 -6.16
CA ASP A 21 -8.23 14.17 -7.55
C ASP A 21 -7.21 14.95 -8.40
N PRO A 22 -6.42 14.29 -9.27
CA PRO A 22 -6.27 12.85 -9.41
C PRO A 22 -5.43 12.22 -8.28
N ARG A 23 -5.59 10.92 -8.04
CA ARG A 23 -4.82 10.13 -7.06
C ARG A 23 -4.02 9.03 -7.77
N TRP A 24 -3.02 8.45 -7.11
CA TRP A 24 -2.18 7.39 -7.70
C TRP A 24 -2.97 6.19 -8.25
N ALA A 25 -4.10 5.84 -7.61
CA ALA A 25 -4.96 4.73 -8.02
C ALA A 25 -6.12 5.17 -8.92
N VAL A 26 -6.18 6.45 -9.28
CA VAL A 26 -7.12 6.99 -10.28
C VAL A 26 -6.41 8.15 -11.01
N PRO A 27 -5.30 7.90 -11.73
CA PRO A 27 -4.55 8.95 -12.37
C PRO A 27 -5.40 9.65 -13.43
N THR A 28 -5.16 10.93 -13.65
CA THR A 28 -5.71 11.62 -14.81
C THR A 28 -4.94 11.22 -16.05
N TYR A 29 -5.62 11.15 -17.19
CA TYR A 29 -4.99 10.97 -18.50
C TYR A 29 -5.03 12.29 -19.25
N VAL A 30 -3.90 12.69 -19.83
CA VAL A 30 -3.77 13.92 -20.58
C VAL A 30 -2.82 13.73 -21.75
N THR A 31 -3.11 14.31 -22.90
CA THR A 31 -2.17 14.32 -24.03
C THR A 31 -1.13 15.42 -23.85
N PRO A 32 0.06 15.31 -24.45
CA PRO A 32 0.97 16.46 -24.57
C PRO A 32 0.21 17.68 -25.14
N GLY A 33 0.44 18.86 -24.56
CA GLY A 33 -0.31 20.09 -24.90
C GLY A 33 -1.70 20.20 -24.24
N GLY A 34 -2.13 19.17 -23.52
CA GLY A 34 -3.45 19.10 -22.89
C GLY A 34 -3.53 19.86 -21.57
N VAL A 35 -4.71 19.79 -20.95
CA VAL A 35 -5.04 20.45 -19.68
C VAL A 35 -5.74 19.45 -18.76
N PHE A 36 -5.47 19.54 -17.47
CA PHE A 36 -6.16 18.75 -16.45
C PHE A 36 -6.35 19.58 -15.17
N ASN A 37 -7.28 19.13 -14.32
CA ASN A 37 -7.53 19.74 -13.03
C ASN A 37 -6.87 18.92 -11.91
N ILE A 38 -6.42 19.62 -10.88
CA ILE A 38 -6.00 19.07 -9.59
C ILE A 38 -6.92 19.69 -8.55
N THR A 39 -7.62 18.85 -7.79
CA THR A 39 -8.54 19.28 -6.73
C THR A 39 -7.91 19.02 -5.38
N LEU A 40 -7.84 20.05 -4.55
CA LEU A 40 -7.36 19.97 -3.17
C LEU A 40 -8.54 19.79 -2.21
N ASP A 41 -8.31 19.16 -1.07
CA ASP A 41 -9.28 19.08 0.04
C ASP A 41 -9.63 20.45 0.65
N ALA A 42 -8.72 21.42 0.55
CA ALA A 42 -8.93 22.79 0.98
C ALA A 42 -8.20 23.81 0.07
N PRO A 43 -8.75 25.03 -0.09
CA PRO A 43 -8.06 26.12 -0.78
C PRO A 43 -6.68 26.40 -0.15
N THR A 44 -5.65 26.43 -0.98
CA THR A 44 -4.25 26.60 -0.54
C THR A 44 -3.50 27.54 -1.47
N VAL A 45 -2.49 28.23 -0.95
CA VAL A 45 -1.61 29.09 -1.76
C VAL A 45 -0.70 28.22 -2.62
N VAL A 46 -0.87 28.31 -3.94
CA VAL A 46 -0.08 27.57 -4.93
C VAL A 46 0.87 28.53 -5.63
N LYS A 47 2.17 28.28 -5.47
CA LYS A 47 3.28 29.06 -6.04
C LYS A 47 3.90 28.37 -7.26
N SER A 48 3.90 27.05 -7.28
CA SER A 48 4.38 26.25 -8.41
C SER A 48 3.61 24.95 -8.54
N VAL A 49 3.54 24.43 -9.76
CA VAL A 49 2.96 23.14 -10.10
C VAL A 49 3.88 22.51 -11.13
N ALA A 50 4.36 21.31 -10.87
CA ALA A 50 5.25 20.59 -11.76
C ALA A 50 4.89 19.10 -11.84
N LEU A 51 5.33 18.47 -12.92
CA LEU A 51 5.31 17.01 -13.08
C LEU A 51 6.71 16.46 -12.89
N ALA A 52 6.83 15.33 -12.19
CA ALA A 52 8.12 14.69 -11.99
C ALA A 52 8.01 13.18 -12.22
N ALA A 53 9.05 12.61 -12.82
CA ALA A 53 9.13 11.18 -13.10
C ALA A 53 10.59 10.70 -13.06
N PRO A 54 10.83 9.41 -12.81
CA PRO A 54 12.17 8.82 -12.91
C PRO A 54 12.87 9.10 -14.24
N GLY A 55 14.12 9.56 -14.17
CA GLY A 55 14.98 9.79 -15.34
C GLY A 55 14.97 11.24 -15.84
N MET A 56 14.16 12.10 -15.23
CA MET A 56 14.21 13.55 -15.48
C MET A 56 15.32 14.20 -14.64
N GLU A 57 16.00 15.18 -15.23
CA GLU A 57 17.00 15.99 -14.52
C GLU A 57 16.37 16.88 -13.45
N LYS A 58 15.22 17.48 -13.77
CA LYS A 58 14.42 18.34 -12.89
C LYS A 58 12.92 18.18 -13.18
N PRO A 59 12.03 18.56 -12.24
CA PRO A 59 10.59 18.57 -12.51
C PRO A 59 10.24 19.45 -13.73
N LEU A 60 9.21 19.03 -14.48
CA LEU A 60 8.62 19.77 -15.58
C LEU A 60 7.62 20.78 -15.01
N GLU A 61 8.04 22.04 -14.91
CA GLU A 61 7.17 23.13 -14.48
C GLU A 61 5.99 23.32 -15.43
N LEU A 62 4.80 23.48 -14.87
CA LEU A 62 3.56 23.69 -15.61
C LEU A 62 3.10 25.14 -15.46
N ARG A 63 2.46 25.64 -16.51
CA ARG A 63 1.56 26.78 -16.33
C ARG A 63 0.33 26.30 -15.57
N PHE A 64 -0.25 27.17 -14.75
CA PHE A 64 -1.47 26.84 -14.01
C PHE A 64 -2.31 28.07 -13.68
N ASN A 65 -3.59 27.84 -13.39
CA ASN A 65 -4.51 28.79 -12.81
C ASN A 65 -5.14 28.17 -11.55
N VAL A 66 -5.50 29.00 -10.57
CA VAL A 66 -6.14 28.55 -9.33
C VAL A 66 -7.51 29.18 -9.19
N SER A 67 -8.53 28.38 -8.87
CA SER A 67 -9.89 28.81 -8.56
C SER A 67 -10.40 28.02 -7.36
N GLY A 68 -10.46 28.68 -6.19
CA GLY A 68 -10.79 28.01 -4.93
C GLY A 68 -9.79 26.92 -4.57
N ASN A 69 -10.27 25.68 -4.48
CA ASN A 69 -9.45 24.49 -4.24
C ASN A 69 -9.08 23.72 -5.52
N VAL A 70 -9.37 24.27 -6.70
CA VAL A 70 -9.07 23.64 -7.99
C VAL A 70 -7.93 24.37 -8.68
N ILE A 71 -6.93 23.61 -9.12
CA ILE A 71 -5.81 24.07 -9.93
C ILE A 71 -6.00 23.50 -11.33
N THR A 72 -6.08 24.36 -12.33
CA THR A 72 -6.07 23.95 -13.74
C THR A 72 -4.64 24.04 -14.27
N ALA A 73 -4.04 22.90 -14.60
CA ALA A 73 -2.64 22.78 -15.00
C ALA A 73 -2.51 22.44 -16.49
N TYR A 74 -1.55 23.06 -17.17
CA TYR A 74 -1.35 22.97 -18.62
C TYR A 74 -0.06 22.21 -18.93
N VAL A 75 -0.18 21.09 -19.62
CA VAL A 75 0.95 20.23 -20.01
C VAL A 75 1.59 20.79 -21.28
N PRO A 76 2.93 20.98 -21.33
CA PRO A 76 3.62 21.39 -22.56
C PRO A 76 3.38 20.43 -23.74
N ALA A 77 3.41 20.96 -24.97
CA ALA A 77 3.17 20.17 -26.19
C ALA A 77 4.28 19.12 -26.45
N ASP A 78 5.48 19.38 -25.96
CA ASP A 78 6.67 18.54 -26.04
C ASP A 78 6.89 17.68 -24.78
N ALA A 79 5.92 17.68 -23.85
CA ALA A 79 6.01 16.87 -22.64
C ALA A 79 6.20 15.38 -22.99
N PRO A 80 7.24 14.69 -22.45
CA PRO A 80 7.45 13.29 -22.73
C PRO A 80 6.27 12.43 -22.26
N LEU A 81 6.01 11.33 -22.95
CA LEU A 81 5.00 10.37 -22.51
C LEU A 81 5.48 9.65 -21.25
N GLY A 82 4.59 9.43 -20.30
CA GLY A 82 4.96 8.78 -19.05
C GLY A 82 3.91 8.90 -17.96
N LEU A 83 4.24 8.29 -16.83
CA LEU A 83 3.49 8.38 -15.59
C LEU A 83 4.26 9.30 -14.65
N TYR A 84 3.58 10.34 -14.19
CA TYR A 84 4.18 11.45 -13.46
C TYR A 84 3.53 11.62 -12.10
N ASP A 85 4.35 12.04 -11.16
CA ASP A 85 3.96 12.58 -9.87
C ASP A 85 3.54 14.04 -10.04
N ILE A 86 2.59 14.48 -9.22
CA ILE A 86 2.25 15.90 -9.07
C ILE A 86 3.12 16.47 -7.96
N VAL A 87 3.79 17.58 -8.25
CA VAL A 87 4.63 18.33 -7.31
C VAL A 87 4.09 19.75 -7.22
N ILE A 88 3.60 20.16 -6.05
CA ILE A 88 3.13 21.52 -5.81
C ILE A 88 4.03 22.18 -4.76
N ASN A 89 4.38 23.45 -4.98
CA ASN A 89 5.25 24.24 -4.10
C ASN A 89 6.57 23.53 -3.77
N GLY A 90 7.20 22.88 -4.75
CA GLY A 90 8.45 22.13 -4.53
C GLY A 90 8.27 20.81 -3.75
N GLY A 91 7.03 20.32 -3.60
CA GLY A 91 6.72 19.02 -2.98
C GLY A 91 6.12 19.11 -1.59
N GLU A 92 5.71 20.29 -1.13
CA GLU A 92 4.88 20.47 0.07
C GLU A 92 3.56 19.69 -0.05
N ILE A 93 2.96 19.72 -1.25
CA ILE A 93 1.85 18.86 -1.64
C ILE A 93 2.34 17.98 -2.78
N TYR A 94 2.14 16.67 -2.63
CA TYR A 94 2.70 15.68 -3.52
C TYR A 94 1.74 14.51 -3.68
N GLU A 95 1.52 14.06 -4.91
CA GLU A 95 0.79 12.84 -5.20
C GLU A 95 1.58 12.02 -6.24
N PRO A 96 2.04 10.81 -5.90
CA PRO A 96 2.81 9.99 -6.83
C PRO A 96 1.92 9.47 -7.96
N LYS A 97 2.47 9.36 -9.17
CA LYS A 97 1.90 8.59 -10.27
C LYS A 97 0.45 8.96 -10.62
N ALA A 98 0.05 10.21 -10.38
CA ALA A 98 -1.32 10.67 -10.55
C ALA A 98 -1.60 11.29 -11.93
N VAL A 99 -0.59 11.46 -12.79
CA VAL A 99 -0.77 12.01 -14.13
C VAL A 99 -0.15 11.08 -15.17
N TRP A 100 -0.98 10.53 -16.04
CA TRP A 100 -0.54 9.78 -17.21
C TRP A 100 -0.56 10.71 -18.43
N VAL A 101 0.62 11.21 -18.81
CA VAL A 101 0.81 11.91 -20.08
C VAL A 101 0.96 10.86 -21.19
N GLY A 102 -0.02 10.76 -22.08
CA GLY A 102 -0.10 9.66 -23.04
C GLY A 102 -0.62 10.06 -24.41
N ASN A 103 -0.45 9.16 -25.38
CA ASN A 103 -1.04 9.27 -26.72
C ASN A 103 -1.66 7.92 -27.14
N VAL A 104 -2.57 7.41 -26.31
CA VAL A 104 -3.26 6.14 -26.54
C VAL A 104 -4.22 6.28 -27.71
N THR A 105 -3.90 5.58 -28.80
CA THR A 105 -4.73 5.51 -30.01
C THR A 105 -5.04 4.07 -30.44
N GLY A 106 -4.17 3.12 -30.08
CA GLY A 106 -4.29 1.70 -30.38
C GLY A 106 -4.93 0.87 -29.25
N PRO A 107 -4.81 -0.46 -29.32
CA PRO A 107 -5.34 -1.38 -28.31
C PRO A 107 -4.81 -1.09 -26.90
N LEU A 108 -5.70 -1.19 -25.91
CA LEU A 108 -5.37 -1.04 -24.49
C LEU A 108 -5.16 -2.42 -23.87
N ARG A 109 -3.93 -2.71 -23.43
CA ARG A 109 -3.54 -3.97 -22.77
C ARG A 109 -3.65 -3.82 -21.26
N ILE A 110 -4.49 -4.64 -20.65
CA ILE A 110 -4.94 -4.51 -19.27
C ILE A 110 -4.51 -5.76 -18.51
N ILE A 111 -4.04 -5.57 -17.28
CA ILE A 111 -3.97 -6.62 -16.27
C ILE A 111 -4.97 -6.31 -15.15
N GLN A 112 -5.82 -7.29 -14.81
CA GLN A 112 -6.76 -7.19 -13.71
C GLN A 112 -6.20 -7.94 -12.50
N LEU A 113 -5.95 -7.23 -11.42
CA LEU A 113 -5.69 -7.80 -10.10
C LEU A 113 -6.90 -7.50 -9.21
N THR A 114 -7.27 -8.39 -8.32
CA THR A 114 -8.49 -8.21 -7.52
C THR A 114 -8.37 -8.94 -6.20
N ASP A 115 -9.18 -8.52 -5.23
CA ASP A 115 -9.38 -9.23 -3.96
C ASP A 115 -8.02 -9.47 -3.28
N ILE A 116 -7.26 -8.38 -3.10
CA ILE A 116 -5.91 -8.47 -2.54
C ILE A 116 -5.99 -8.88 -1.08
N HIS A 117 -7.01 -8.43 -0.34
CA HIS A 117 -7.18 -8.72 1.09
C HIS A 117 -5.89 -8.51 1.88
N VAL A 118 -5.30 -7.31 1.78
CA VAL A 118 -4.14 -6.99 2.62
C VAL A 118 -4.55 -7.10 4.08
N GLY A 119 -3.80 -7.88 4.86
CA GLY A 119 -4.05 -8.09 6.29
C GLY A 119 -4.96 -9.29 6.63
N VAL A 120 -5.42 -10.05 5.64
CA VAL A 120 -6.19 -11.28 5.91
C VAL A 120 -5.33 -12.33 6.61
N GLU A 121 -5.80 -12.80 7.76
CA GLU A 121 -5.08 -13.81 8.55
C GLU A 121 -5.21 -15.22 7.98
N LEU A 122 -6.31 -15.50 7.30
CA LEU A 122 -6.58 -16.82 6.73
C LEU A 122 -5.73 -17.11 5.48
N ASP A 123 -5.25 -16.07 4.80
CA ASP A 123 -4.37 -16.16 3.63
C ASP A 123 -3.19 -15.19 3.76
N MET A 124 -2.28 -15.53 4.65
CA MET A 124 -1.16 -14.64 5.02
C MET A 124 -0.14 -14.41 3.90
N ALA A 125 -0.29 -15.09 2.76
CA ALA A 125 0.52 -14.88 1.57
C ALA A 125 -0.01 -13.77 0.63
N SER A 126 -1.15 -13.14 0.96
CA SER A 126 -1.80 -12.16 0.09
C SER A 126 -0.90 -11.00 -0.34
N VAL A 127 -0.11 -10.45 0.60
CA VAL A 127 0.89 -9.42 0.35
C VAL A 127 1.98 -9.88 -0.61
N TYR A 128 2.42 -11.15 -0.52
CA TYR A 128 3.41 -11.70 -1.46
C TYR A 128 2.84 -11.86 -2.86
N ARG A 129 1.55 -12.18 -2.99
CA ARG A 129 0.89 -12.25 -4.30
C ARG A 129 0.69 -10.87 -4.90
N LEU A 130 0.42 -9.84 -4.09
CA LEU A 130 0.47 -8.43 -4.52
C LEU A 130 1.87 -8.08 -5.05
N ILE A 131 2.92 -8.40 -4.31
CA ILE A 131 4.31 -8.11 -4.75
C ILE A 131 4.64 -8.82 -6.06
N HIS A 132 4.29 -10.10 -6.18
CA HIS A 132 4.49 -10.86 -7.40
C HIS A 132 3.69 -10.28 -8.57
N GLY A 133 2.43 -9.93 -8.36
CA GLY A 133 1.57 -9.25 -9.34
C GLY A 133 2.15 -7.90 -9.77
N ALA A 134 2.72 -7.14 -8.84
CA ALA A 134 3.34 -5.85 -9.13
C ALA A 134 4.56 -5.97 -10.05
N LEU A 135 5.43 -6.95 -9.79
CA LEU A 135 6.57 -7.27 -10.66
C LEU A 135 6.12 -7.71 -12.05
N TYR A 136 5.10 -8.58 -12.10
CA TYR A 136 4.55 -9.07 -13.37
C TYR A 136 3.91 -7.96 -14.19
N ALA A 137 3.06 -7.13 -13.57
CA ALA A 137 2.40 -5.98 -14.18
C ALA A 137 3.41 -4.95 -14.73
N SER A 138 4.48 -4.69 -13.98
CA SER A 138 5.50 -3.72 -14.37
C SER A 138 6.37 -4.18 -15.54
N SER A 139 6.63 -5.49 -15.61
CA SER A 139 7.61 -6.07 -16.53
C SER A 139 6.98 -6.59 -17.83
N GLY A 140 5.66 -6.83 -17.81
CA GLY A 140 4.91 -7.25 -18.98
C GLY A 140 4.54 -6.10 -19.94
N PRO A 141 4.07 -6.42 -21.15
CA PRO A 141 3.66 -5.45 -22.18
C PRO A 141 2.27 -4.87 -21.88
N TYR A 142 1.98 -4.51 -20.63
CA TYR A 142 0.71 -3.94 -20.19
C TYR A 142 0.77 -2.41 -20.21
N ASP A 143 -0.37 -1.81 -20.52
CA ASP A 143 -0.56 -0.37 -20.56
C ASP A 143 -1.15 0.15 -19.23
N VAL A 144 -2.05 -0.62 -18.60
CA VAL A 144 -2.73 -0.25 -17.34
C VAL A 144 -2.98 -1.46 -16.42
N VAL A 145 -3.06 -1.20 -15.12
CA VAL A 145 -3.44 -2.16 -14.08
C VAL A 145 -4.79 -1.77 -13.49
N PHE A 146 -5.73 -2.70 -13.43
CA PHE A 146 -7.01 -2.50 -12.76
C PHE A 146 -7.06 -3.28 -11.46
N LEU A 147 -7.46 -2.62 -10.37
CA LEU A 147 -7.69 -3.22 -9.05
C LEU A 147 -9.21 -3.22 -8.77
N THR A 148 -9.86 -4.38 -8.91
CA THR A 148 -11.33 -4.46 -8.89
C THR A 148 -11.95 -4.78 -7.52
N GLY A 149 -11.42 -4.16 -6.46
CA GLY A 149 -11.99 -4.21 -5.11
C GLY A 149 -11.35 -5.21 -4.15
N ASP A 150 -11.77 -5.13 -2.89
CA ASP A 150 -11.26 -5.86 -1.72
C ASP A 150 -9.74 -5.72 -1.59
N LEU A 151 -9.29 -4.46 -1.55
CA LEU A 151 -7.87 -4.13 -1.47
C LEU A 151 -7.34 -4.35 -0.04
N ALA A 152 -8.09 -3.88 0.95
CA ALA A 152 -7.92 -4.20 2.36
C ALA A 152 -8.89 -5.32 2.76
N ASP A 153 -8.51 -6.16 3.72
CA ASP A 153 -9.42 -7.18 4.28
C ASP A 153 -10.42 -6.57 5.28
N VAL A 154 -10.03 -5.49 5.96
CA VAL A 154 -10.88 -4.72 6.86
C VAL A 154 -10.58 -3.24 6.64
N GLY A 155 -11.42 -2.55 5.87
CA GLY A 155 -11.24 -1.14 5.52
C GLY A 155 -11.07 -0.18 6.70
N GLY A 156 -11.62 -0.53 7.87
CA GLY A 156 -11.41 0.19 9.13
C GLY A 156 -9.97 0.18 9.66
N GLN A 157 -9.05 -0.58 9.05
CA GLN A 157 -7.66 -0.75 9.48
C GLN A 157 -6.68 0.02 8.57
N PRO A 158 -6.22 1.23 8.97
CA PRO A 158 -5.37 2.07 8.11
C PRO A 158 -4.05 1.42 7.69
N TRP A 159 -3.47 0.54 8.53
CA TRP A 159 -2.21 -0.12 8.24
C TRP A 159 -2.29 -1.09 7.05
N GLN A 160 -3.48 -1.64 6.75
CA GLN A 160 -3.68 -2.51 5.58
C GLN A 160 -3.53 -1.70 4.29
N TYR A 161 -4.11 -0.49 4.24
CA TYR A 161 -3.91 0.41 3.11
C TYR A 161 -2.49 0.96 3.04
N ALA A 162 -1.84 1.25 4.16
CA ALA A 162 -0.43 1.67 4.16
C ALA A 162 0.46 0.59 3.51
N LEU A 163 0.22 -0.68 3.83
CA LEU A 163 0.95 -1.81 3.25
C LEU A 163 0.58 -2.06 1.78
N LEU A 164 -0.69 -1.88 1.40
CA LEU A 164 -1.13 -1.88 0.00
C LEU A 164 -0.37 -0.82 -0.80
N VAL A 165 -0.42 0.45 -0.38
CA VAL A 165 0.25 1.58 -1.06
C VAL A 165 1.74 1.32 -1.16
N ARG A 166 2.37 0.82 -0.08
CA ARG A 166 3.78 0.46 -0.06
C ARG A 166 4.14 -0.43 -1.24
N TYR A 167 3.47 -1.56 -1.44
CA TYR A 167 3.82 -2.51 -2.50
C TYR A 167 3.22 -2.17 -3.87
N ALA A 168 2.01 -1.63 -3.94
CA ALA A 168 1.42 -1.17 -5.19
C ALA A 168 2.22 -0.02 -5.81
N SER A 169 2.88 0.82 -5.00
CA SER A 169 3.75 1.90 -5.51
C SER A 169 4.96 1.39 -6.30
N THR A 170 5.32 0.11 -6.19
CA THR A 170 6.41 -0.48 -6.98
C THR A 170 6.04 -0.69 -8.45
N ILE A 171 4.73 -0.63 -8.78
CA ILE A 171 4.20 -0.79 -10.13
C ILE A 171 4.56 0.39 -11.00
N THR A 172 5.17 0.16 -12.17
CA THR A 172 5.64 1.21 -13.07
C THR A 172 4.57 1.75 -14.02
N LYS A 173 3.36 1.19 -13.98
CA LYS A 173 2.20 1.44 -14.85
C LYS A 173 1.08 2.21 -14.13
N PRO A 174 0.21 2.93 -14.85
CA PRO A 174 -0.98 3.55 -14.27
C PRO A 174 -1.90 2.49 -13.62
N ILE A 175 -2.41 2.80 -12.42
CA ILE A 175 -3.32 1.93 -11.66
C ILE A 175 -4.69 2.59 -11.59
N PHE A 176 -5.74 1.82 -11.85
CA PHE A 176 -7.13 2.25 -11.65
C PHE A 176 -7.82 1.31 -10.66
N ALA A 177 -8.27 1.84 -9.53
CA ALA A 177 -8.85 1.05 -8.45
C ALA A 177 -10.30 1.45 -8.15
N ILE A 178 -11.06 0.47 -7.64
CA ILE A 178 -12.38 0.63 -7.05
C ILE A 178 -12.42 -0.09 -5.69
N PRO A 179 -13.35 0.25 -4.77
CA PRO A 179 -13.52 -0.49 -3.52
C PRO A 179 -14.31 -1.79 -3.74
N GLY A 180 -14.12 -2.74 -2.83
CA GLY A 180 -15.01 -3.89 -2.62
C GLY A 180 -15.64 -3.89 -1.23
N ASN A 181 -16.46 -4.89 -0.90
CA ASN A 181 -17.20 -4.91 0.37
C ASN A 181 -16.29 -4.96 1.61
N HIS A 182 -15.09 -5.54 1.51
CA HIS A 182 -14.12 -5.54 2.60
C HIS A 182 -13.49 -4.17 2.83
N ASP A 183 -13.39 -3.33 1.79
CA ASP A 183 -12.93 -1.95 1.92
C ASP A 183 -13.94 -1.08 2.71
N HIS A 184 -15.22 -1.48 2.76
CA HIS A 184 -16.26 -0.88 3.63
C HIS A 184 -16.28 -1.45 5.06
N ALA A 185 -15.66 -2.61 5.30
CA ALA A 185 -15.75 -3.30 6.58
C ALA A 185 -15.10 -2.45 7.70
N GLY A 186 -15.93 -1.94 8.62
CA GLY A 186 -15.48 -1.05 9.69
C GLY A 186 -15.19 0.40 9.25
N ASP A 187 -15.46 0.77 8.00
CA ASP A 187 -15.31 2.12 7.44
C ASP A 187 -16.24 2.35 6.24
N ASP A 188 -17.54 2.30 6.48
CA ASP A 188 -18.59 2.46 5.45
C ASP A 188 -18.86 3.92 4.96
N PRO A 189 -18.08 4.93 5.35
CA PRO A 189 -17.91 6.17 4.56
C PRO A 189 -16.70 6.13 3.62
N LEU A 190 -15.90 5.04 3.67
CA LEU A 190 -14.65 4.84 2.94
C LEU A 190 -13.59 5.92 3.24
N ASN A 191 -13.49 6.37 4.50
CA ASN A 191 -12.54 7.43 4.88
C ASN A 191 -11.09 7.03 4.58
N ASN A 192 -10.70 5.81 4.96
CA ASN A 192 -9.37 5.27 4.73
C ASN A 192 -9.14 5.01 3.24
N TYR A 193 -10.10 4.41 2.54
CA TYR A 193 -9.98 4.20 1.09
C TYR A 193 -9.75 5.53 0.34
N ARG A 194 -10.54 6.57 0.66
CA ARG A 194 -10.37 7.92 0.08
C ARG A 194 -9.02 8.53 0.43
N ARG A 195 -8.56 8.33 1.66
CA ARG A 195 -7.27 8.84 2.13
C ARG A 195 -6.09 8.17 1.43
N TYR A 196 -6.11 6.84 1.29
CA TYR A 196 -4.95 6.07 0.84
C TYR A 196 -4.99 5.66 -0.64
N VAL A 197 -6.17 5.55 -1.26
CA VAL A 197 -6.36 5.01 -2.61
C VAL A 197 -6.91 6.09 -3.55
N GLY A 198 -8.14 6.54 -3.32
CA GLY A 198 -8.76 7.57 -4.15
C GLY A 198 -10.29 7.62 -4.07
N PRO A 199 -10.97 8.35 -4.98
CA PRO A 199 -12.43 8.39 -5.00
C PRO A 199 -13.02 6.99 -5.24
N PRO A 200 -14.13 6.61 -4.59
CA PRO A 200 -14.69 5.27 -4.68
C PRO A 200 -15.40 4.99 -6.02
N TYR A 201 -15.92 6.02 -6.67
CA TYR A 201 -16.44 5.94 -8.03
C TYR A 201 -15.99 7.15 -8.83
N TRP A 202 -15.68 6.94 -10.11
CA TRP A 202 -14.98 7.92 -10.95
C TRP A 202 -15.09 7.54 -12.44
N TYR A 203 -14.64 8.45 -13.31
CA TYR A 203 -14.43 8.14 -14.73
C TYR A 203 -13.16 8.80 -15.27
N ARG A 204 -12.59 8.19 -16.32
CA ARG A 204 -11.44 8.72 -17.08
C ARG A 204 -11.62 8.47 -18.56
N VAL A 205 -11.29 9.47 -19.37
CA VAL A 205 -11.20 9.32 -20.83
C VAL A 205 -9.74 9.13 -21.19
N VAL A 206 -9.41 7.96 -21.76
CA VAL A 206 -8.06 7.56 -22.15
C VAL A 206 -8.07 7.32 -23.65
N GLY A 207 -7.72 8.33 -24.44
CA GLY A 207 -7.76 8.23 -25.90
C GLY A 207 -9.17 7.85 -26.42
N PRO A 208 -9.35 6.70 -27.10
CA PRO A 208 -10.67 6.23 -27.55
C PRO A 208 -11.50 5.57 -26.45
N TYR A 209 -10.94 5.35 -25.25
CA TYR A 209 -11.59 4.62 -24.16
C TYR A 209 -12.23 5.55 -23.13
N LEU A 210 -13.33 5.07 -22.55
CA LEU A 210 -13.96 5.62 -21.35
C LEU A 210 -13.91 4.54 -20.27
N ILE A 211 -13.12 4.76 -19.23
CA ILE A 211 -12.99 3.86 -18.09
C ILE A 211 -13.85 4.43 -16.95
N ILE A 212 -14.71 3.60 -16.37
CA ILE A 212 -15.63 3.99 -15.30
C ILE A 212 -15.43 3.04 -14.13
N GLY A 213 -15.09 3.58 -12.96
CA GLY A 213 -15.08 2.85 -11.70
C GLY A 213 -16.38 3.10 -10.93
N LEU A 214 -17.04 2.03 -10.49
CA LEU A 214 -18.25 2.09 -9.68
C LEU A 214 -18.03 1.36 -8.36
N ASP A 215 -18.70 1.86 -7.32
CA ASP A 215 -18.68 1.29 -5.98
C ASP A 215 -19.98 0.50 -5.75
N SER A 216 -19.89 -0.82 -5.70
CA SER A 216 -21.04 -1.69 -5.42
C SER A 216 -21.40 -1.75 -3.92
N GLY A 217 -20.72 -0.99 -3.07
CA GLY A 217 -20.96 -0.91 -1.63
C GLY A 217 -20.67 -2.20 -0.87
N HIS A 218 -20.94 -2.15 0.43
CA HIS A 218 -20.85 -3.30 1.33
C HIS A 218 -21.81 -4.44 0.94
N ASP A 219 -23.03 -4.12 0.51
CA ASP A 219 -24.08 -5.11 0.22
C ASP A 219 -24.06 -5.66 -1.21
N GLY A 220 -23.19 -5.12 -2.08
CA GLY A 220 -23.00 -5.64 -3.43
C GLY A 220 -24.02 -5.21 -4.48
N TYR A 221 -24.55 -3.99 -4.39
CA TYR A 221 -25.38 -3.38 -5.43
C TYR A 221 -25.15 -1.86 -5.53
N LEU A 222 -25.45 -1.30 -6.71
CA LEU A 222 -25.30 0.14 -6.97
C LEU A 222 -26.47 0.94 -6.38
N THR A 223 -26.16 2.15 -5.89
CA THR A 223 -27.16 3.13 -5.46
C THR A 223 -27.78 3.87 -6.66
N GLU A 224 -28.93 4.50 -6.44
CA GLU A 224 -29.59 5.36 -7.43
C GLU A 224 -28.68 6.49 -7.94
N GLU A 225 -27.94 7.11 -7.03
CA GLU A 225 -26.99 8.18 -7.33
C GLU A 225 -25.90 7.69 -8.29
N GLN A 226 -25.32 6.52 -8.03
CA GLN A 226 -24.29 5.95 -8.88
C GLN A 226 -24.82 5.50 -10.25
N VAL A 227 -26.03 4.95 -10.32
CA VAL A 227 -26.66 4.61 -11.61
C VAL A 227 -26.98 5.87 -12.40
N LYS A 228 -27.39 6.96 -11.75
CA LYS A 228 -27.57 8.26 -12.40
C LYS A 228 -26.23 8.81 -12.91
N PHE A 229 -25.19 8.82 -12.07
CA PHE A 229 -23.84 9.20 -12.46
C PHE A 229 -23.37 8.41 -13.69
N TYR A 230 -23.53 7.09 -13.67
CA TYR A 230 -23.18 6.21 -14.76
C TYR A 230 -23.92 6.57 -16.07
N GLY A 231 -25.25 6.75 -16.00
CA GLY A 231 -26.05 7.15 -17.16
C GLY A 231 -25.69 8.54 -17.71
N ASP A 232 -25.32 9.50 -16.84
CA ASP A 232 -24.90 10.84 -17.22
C ASP A 232 -23.56 10.80 -17.98
N ILE A 233 -22.60 9.99 -17.50
CA ILE A 233 -21.28 9.83 -18.14
C ILE A 233 -21.38 9.08 -19.47
N LEU A 234 -22.18 8.02 -19.56
CA LEU A 234 -22.42 7.30 -20.81
C LEU A 234 -23.03 8.20 -21.90
N ARG A 235 -23.97 9.08 -21.51
CA ARG A 235 -24.57 10.08 -22.42
C ARG A 235 -23.58 11.12 -22.90
N ARG A 236 -22.63 11.50 -22.04
CA ARG A 236 -21.60 12.50 -22.35
C ARG A 236 -20.54 11.99 -23.32
N TYR A 237 -20.27 10.68 -23.33
CA TYR A 237 -19.21 10.08 -24.14
C TYR A 237 -19.73 8.88 -24.96
N PRO A 238 -20.72 9.10 -25.86
CA PRO A 238 -21.36 8.02 -26.61
C PRO A 238 -20.40 7.33 -27.58
N ASP A 239 -19.38 8.04 -28.09
CA ASP A 239 -18.46 7.54 -29.13
C ASP A 239 -17.23 6.81 -28.58
N LYS A 240 -17.05 6.77 -27.25
CA LYS A 240 -15.92 6.07 -26.62
C LYS A 240 -16.19 4.58 -26.46
N VAL A 241 -15.14 3.76 -26.45
CA VAL A 241 -15.20 2.36 -26.03
C VAL A 241 -15.25 2.31 -24.51
N LYS A 242 -16.34 1.78 -23.93
CA LYS A 242 -16.57 1.84 -22.48
C LYS A 242 -16.08 0.58 -21.79
N ILE A 243 -15.32 0.77 -20.72
CA ILE A 243 -14.85 -0.27 -19.81
C ILE A 243 -15.34 0.12 -18.41
N VAL A 244 -16.01 -0.81 -17.73
CA VAL A 244 -16.58 -0.59 -16.40
C VAL A 244 -15.90 -1.51 -15.40
N LEU A 245 -15.47 -0.96 -14.29
CA LEU A 245 -14.95 -1.69 -13.13
C LEU A 245 -16.03 -1.67 -12.05
N ILE A 246 -16.35 -2.84 -11.51
CA ILE A 246 -17.29 -3.01 -10.39
C ILE A 246 -16.88 -4.22 -9.56
N HIS A 247 -16.95 -4.18 -8.23
CA HIS A 247 -16.42 -5.30 -7.44
C HIS A 247 -17.33 -6.54 -7.51
N HIS A 248 -18.62 -6.39 -7.17
CA HIS A 248 -19.58 -7.50 -7.26
C HIS A 248 -20.00 -7.72 -8.72
N PRO A 249 -19.84 -8.93 -9.28
CA PRO A 249 -20.18 -9.17 -10.67
C PRO A 249 -21.69 -9.13 -10.90
N PRO A 250 -22.20 -8.45 -11.94
CA PRO A 250 -23.62 -8.57 -12.34
C PRO A 250 -24.04 -10.00 -12.69
N PHE A 251 -23.11 -10.72 -13.33
CA PHE A 251 -23.29 -12.11 -13.74
C PHE A 251 -22.09 -12.97 -13.36
N TYR A 252 -22.35 -14.19 -12.92
CA TYR A 252 -21.31 -15.13 -12.57
C TYR A 252 -21.75 -16.59 -12.70
N LEU A 253 -20.91 -17.37 -13.39
CA LEU A 253 -20.90 -18.82 -13.29
C LEU A 253 -19.46 -19.30 -13.25
N ARG A 254 -19.10 -20.07 -12.22
CA ARG A 254 -17.72 -20.53 -11.99
C ARG A 254 -17.16 -21.31 -13.18
N ASP A 255 -15.99 -20.90 -13.64
CA ASP A 255 -15.19 -21.50 -14.71
C ASP A 255 -15.98 -21.69 -16.01
N ALA A 256 -16.81 -20.70 -16.36
CA ALA A 256 -17.74 -20.78 -17.49
C ALA A 256 -17.52 -19.69 -18.54
N TYR A 257 -17.83 -20.04 -19.78
CA TYR A 257 -18.02 -19.12 -20.91
C TYR A 257 -19.47 -19.23 -21.38
N ILE A 258 -20.24 -18.17 -21.27
CA ILE A 258 -21.69 -18.16 -21.56
C ILE A 258 -22.00 -17.03 -22.53
N VAL A 259 -22.86 -17.29 -23.50
CA VAL A 259 -23.41 -16.27 -24.39
C VAL A 259 -24.91 -16.26 -24.23
N GLU A 260 -25.45 -15.11 -23.89
CA GLU A 260 -26.87 -14.91 -23.59
C GLU A 260 -27.37 -13.60 -24.20
N THR A 261 -28.68 -13.39 -24.14
CA THR A 261 -29.30 -12.14 -24.63
C THR A 261 -30.05 -11.43 -23.52
N TYR A 262 -30.18 -10.11 -23.63
CA TYR A 262 -30.99 -9.27 -22.74
C TYR A 262 -31.78 -8.25 -23.56
N ARG A 263 -33.11 -8.30 -23.46
CA ARG A 263 -34.05 -7.43 -24.19
C ARG A 263 -34.76 -6.45 -23.27
N GLY A 264 -34.67 -6.64 -21.96
CA GLY A 264 -35.24 -5.77 -20.95
C GLY A 264 -35.42 -6.45 -19.60
N PRO A 265 -35.96 -5.74 -18.60
CA PRO A 265 -36.13 -6.21 -17.21
C PRO A 265 -36.72 -7.62 -17.03
N GLN A 266 -37.66 -8.02 -17.91
CA GLN A 266 -38.29 -9.34 -17.90
C GLN A 266 -37.29 -10.50 -18.09
N ASP A 267 -36.15 -10.25 -18.72
CA ASP A 267 -35.12 -11.27 -18.93
C ASP A 267 -34.32 -11.56 -17.66
N ILE A 268 -34.37 -10.72 -16.62
CA ILE A 268 -33.64 -10.99 -15.36
C ILE A 268 -34.12 -12.29 -14.74
N ASP A 269 -35.44 -12.53 -14.70
CA ASP A 269 -35.99 -13.77 -14.14
C ASP A 269 -35.56 -14.99 -14.96
N ARG A 270 -35.46 -14.84 -16.29
CA ARG A 270 -34.96 -15.89 -17.18
C ARG A 270 -33.48 -16.17 -16.95
N LEU A 271 -32.64 -15.14 -16.89
CA LEU A 271 -31.20 -15.24 -16.66
C LEU A 271 -30.87 -15.70 -15.22
N ASN A 272 -31.82 -15.59 -14.30
CA ASN A 272 -31.67 -16.10 -12.95
C ASN A 272 -32.07 -17.58 -12.80
N ARG A 273 -32.74 -18.19 -13.80
CA ARG A 273 -33.21 -19.58 -13.72
C ARG A 273 -32.37 -20.51 -14.58
N ASP A 274 -31.93 -21.62 -13.99
CA ASP A 274 -31.13 -22.62 -14.71
C ASP A 274 -32.04 -23.39 -15.67
N PRO A 275 -31.73 -23.42 -16.99
CA PRO A 275 -32.56 -24.13 -17.97
C PRO A 275 -32.62 -25.64 -17.70
N THR A 276 -31.68 -26.21 -16.94
CA THR A 276 -31.68 -27.62 -16.57
C THR A 276 -32.48 -27.92 -15.29
N GLY A 277 -32.90 -26.89 -14.55
CA GLY A 277 -33.56 -27.01 -13.25
C GLY A 277 -32.67 -27.53 -12.12
N ARG A 278 -31.36 -27.71 -12.37
CA ARG A 278 -30.42 -28.28 -11.38
C ARG A 278 -29.97 -27.25 -10.35
N ARG A 279 -30.04 -25.96 -10.67
CA ARG A 279 -29.62 -24.86 -9.79
C ARG A 279 -30.78 -23.88 -9.56
N PRO A 280 -30.96 -23.40 -8.31
CA PRO A 280 -31.96 -22.38 -8.01
C PRO A 280 -31.59 -21.00 -8.59
N TYR A 281 -30.31 -20.77 -8.87
CA TYR A 281 -29.78 -19.56 -9.51
C TYR A 281 -28.89 -19.95 -10.70
N TYR A 282 -28.98 -19.20 -11.80
CA TYR A 282 -28.21 -19.48 -13.02
C TYR A 282 -26.97 -18.60 -13.17
N ILE A 283 -27.14 -17.35 -13.61
CA ILE A 283 -26.00 -16.46 -13.82
C ILE A 283 -26.14 -15.09 -13.18
N VAL A 284 -27.34 -14.62 -12.82
CA VAL A 284 -27.49 -13.33 -12.13
C VAL A 284 -26.92 -13.46 -10.72
N TYR A 285 -26.00 -12.56 -10.36
CA TYR A 285 -25.44 -12.57 -9.02
C TYR A 285 -26.47 -12.06 -8.01
N THR A 286 -26.64 -12.80 -6.91
CA THR A 286 -27.82 -12.66 -6.04
C THR A 286 -27.91 -11.31 -5.34
N SER A 287 -26.78 -10.65 -5.04
CA SER A 287 -26.78 -9.36 -4.34
C SER A 287 -27.55 -8.27 -5.11
N TYR A 288 -27.45 -8.28 -6.44
CA TYR A 288 -28.15 -7.32 -7.30
C TYR A 288 -29.67 -7.47 -7.26
N LEU A 289 -30.18 -8.64 -6.86
CA LEU A 289 -31.62 -8.86 -6.75
C LEU A 289 -32.22 -8.17 -5.51
N TYR A 290 -31.41 -7.86 -4.49
CA TYR A 290 -31.87 -7.07 -3.33
C TYR A 290 -32.18 -5.62 -3.71
N ASN A 291 -31.55 -5.09 -4.76
CA ASN A 291 -31.87 -3.78 -5.33
C ASN A 291 -32.15 -3.89 -6.84
N ARG A 292 -33.14 -4.72 -7.19
CA ARG A 292 -33.52 -4.99 -8.57
C ARG A 292 -33.79 -3.73 -9.42
N PRO A 293 -34.47 -2.67 -8.93
CA PRO A 293 -34.74 -1.49 -9.77
C PRO A 293 -33.47 -0.74 -10.23
N THR A 294 -32.45 -0.58 -9.36
CA THR A 294 -31.17 0.02 -9.78
C THR A 294 -30.41 -0.93 -10.70
N TYR A 295 -30.43 -2.23 -10.42
CA TYR A 295 -29.80 -3.23 -11.28
C TYR A 295 -30.38 -3.23 -12.70
N GLU A 296 -31.71 -3.19 -12.84
CA GLU A 296 -32.40 -3.12 -14.13
C GLU A 296 -31.98 -1.90 -14.95
N ARG A 297 -31.89 -0.73 -14.31
CA ARG A 297 -31.44 0.49 -14.99
C ARG A 297 -29.97 0.44 -15.37
N PHE A 298 -29.11 -0.05 -14.48
CA PHE A 298 -27.69 -0.27 -14.78
C PHE A 298 -27.51 -1.19 -15.99
N LEU A 299 -28.18 -2.34 -16.02
CA LEU A 299 -28.06 -3.30 -17.10
C LEU A 299 -28.62 -2.74 -18.42
N ASN A 300 -29.78 -2.07 -18.38
CA ASN A 300 -30.35 -1.38 -19.54
C ASN A 300 -29.39 -0.33 -20.12
N LEU A 301 -28.77 0.49 -19.27
CA LEU A 301 -27.77 1.49 -19.70
C LEU A 301 -26.54 0.81 -20.31
N THR A 302 -26.00 -0.21 -19.64
CA THR A 302 -24.82 -0.96 -20.08
C THR A 302 -25.01 -1.54 -21.49
N ILE A 303 -26.15 -2.20 -21.72
CA ILE A 303 -26.46 -2.79 -23.03
C ILE A 303 -26.78 -1.70 -24.07
N ARG A 304 -27.59 -0.70 -23.72
CA ARG A 304 -27.98 0.39 -24.64
C ARG A 304 -26.79 1.18 -25.18
N TYR A 305 -25.80 1.45 -24.33
CA TYR A 305 -24.60 2.22 -24.71
C TYR A 305 -23.44 1.36 -25.24
N ARG A 306 -23.70 0.06 -25.46
CA ARG A 306 -22.74 -0.91 -25.99
C ARG A 306 -21.42 -0.87 -25.21
N VAL A 307 -21.51 -1.03 -23.89
CA VAL A 307 -20.32 -1.19 -23.07
C VAL A 307 -19.56 -2.41 -23.55
N ALA A 308 -18.25 -2.28 -23.75
CA ALA A 308 -17.45 -3.38 -24.29
C ALA A 308 -17.16 -4.41 -23.19
N LEU A 309 -16.75 -3.93 -22.01
CA LEU A 309 -16.24 -4.78 -20.94
C LEU A 309 -16.69 -4.29 -19.56
N VAL A 310 -17.20 -5.19 -18.74
CA VAL A 310 -17.50 -5.01 -17.31
C VAL A 310 -16.66 -6.01 -16.54
N MET A 311 -15.77 -5.53 -15.66
CA MET A 311 -14.78 -6.33 -14.96
C MET A 311 -15.06 -6.33 -13.47
N ALA A 312 -15.04 -7.53 -12.87
CA ALA A 312 -15.37 -7.74 -11.47
C ALA A 312 -14.48 -8.75 -10.75
N GLY A 313 -14.48 -8.65 -9.42
CA GLY A 313 -13.79 -9.51 -8.47
C GLY A 313 -14.77 -10.34 -7.65
N HIS A 314 -14.61 -10.34 -6.33
CA HIS A 314 -15.54 -10.81 -5.28
C HIS A 314 -15.72 -12.34 -5.18
N VAL A 315 -15.58 -13.06 -6.29
CA VAL A 315 -15.97 -14.48 -6.35
C VAL A 315 -14.93 -15.43 -5.76
N HIS A 316 -13.67 -14.98 -5.63
CA HIS A 316 -12.46 -15.66 -5.14
C HIS A 316 -12.07 -16.98 -5.84
N SER A 317 -13.05 -17.70 -6.37
CA SER A 317 -12.95 -19.05 -6.89
C SER A 317 -13.32 -19.08 -8.36
N GLY A 318 -12.38 -19.45 -9.22
CA GLY A 318 -12.63 -19.51 -10.65
C GLY A 318 -12.75 -18.16 -11.34
N ASN A 319 -13.03 -18.26 -12.63
CA ASN A 319 -13.25 -17.12 -13.49
C ASN A 319 -14.56 -17.30 -14.26
N SER A 320 -15.09 -16.22 -14.81
CA SER A 320 -16.31 -16.27 -15.61
C SER A 320 -16.20 -15.30 -16.76
N THR A 321 -16.77 -15.69 -17.90
CA THR A 321 -16.95 -14.81 -19.05
C THR A 321 -18.39 -14.98 -19.54
N VAL A 322 -19.24 -14.00 -19.22
CA VAL A 322 -20.64 -13.96 -19.66
C VAL A 322 -20.76 -12.86 -20.71
N VAL A 323 -21.21 -13.19 -21.91
CA VAL A 323 -21.41 -12.24 -23.00
C VAL A 323 -22.90 -11.99 -23.18
N ILE A 324 -23.35 -10.75 -22.94
CA ILE A 324 -24.75 -10.34 -23.11
C ILE A 324 -24.81 -9.28 -24.20
N ASN A 325 -25.49 -9.57 -25.32
CA ASN A 325 -25.64 -8.65 -26.46
C ASN A 325 -24.30 -8.03 -26.94
N GLY A 326 -23.18 -8.77 -26.82
CA GLY A 326 -21.85 -8.30 -27.19
C GLY A 326 -21.06 -7.57 -26.09
N THR A 327 -21.66 -7.30 -24.93
CA THR A 327 -20.94 -6.81 -23.74
C THR A 327 -20.35 -7.99 -22.97
N TYR A 328 -19.06 -7.93 -22.66
CA TYR A 328 -18.36 -8.93 -21.86
C TYR A 328 -18.47 -8.59 -20.38
N PHE A 329 -19.00 -9.49 -19.57
CA PHE A 329 -18.98 -9.45 -18.10
C PHE A 329 -17.98 -10.52 -17.63
N VAL A 330 -16.91 -10.08 -16.99
CA VAL A 330 -15.80 -10.95 -16.64
C VAL A 330 -15.49 -10.92 -15.15
N THR A 331 -15.13 -12.08 -14.63
CA THR A 331 -14.47 -12.23 -13.34
C THR A 331 -13.15 -12.97 -13.50
N THR A 332 -12.28 -12.83 -12.50
CA THR A 332 -11.04 -13.60 -12.36
C THR A 332 -10.87 -14.03 -10.91
N ARG A 333 -9.99 -15.01 -10.68
CA ARG A 333 -9.54 -15.41 -9.35
C ARG A 333 -8.87 -14.26 -8.62
N THR A 334 -8.70 -14.48 -7.33
CA THR A 334 -8.19 -13.52 -6.37
C THR A 334 -6.66 -13.57 -6.19
N LEU A 335 -6.05 -12.48 -5.72
CA LEU A 335 -4.70 -12.52 -5.15
C LEU A 335 -4.66 -12.90 -3.66
N GLY A 336 -5.75 -12.70 -2.91
CA GLY A 336 -5.86 -12.90 -1.46
C GLY A 336 -7.23 -13.43 -1.02
N GLY A 337 -7.46 -13.65 0.27
CA GLY A 337 -8.80 -13.97 0.78
C GLY A 337 -9.38 -15.33 0.36
N SER A 338 -8.64 -16.16 -0.39
CA SER A 338 -8.99 -17.57 -0.60
C SER A 338 -8.10 -18.47 0.26
N ILE A 339 -8.71 -19.49 0.86
CA ILE A 339 -8.01 -20.51 1.68
C ILE A 339 -7.55 -21.73 0.86
N ASP A 340 -7.81 -21.75 -0.45
CA ASP A 340 -7.44 -22.84 -1.35
C ASP A 340 -6.31 -22.44 -2.33
N LYS A 341 -6.11 -23.22 -3.40
CA LYS A 341 -5.10 -22.92 -4.43
C LYS A 341 -5.59 -21.96 -5.52
N SER A 342 -6.73 -21.29 -5.31
CA SER A 342 -7.39 -20.41 -6.27
C SER A 342 -6.80 -18.99 -6.26
N HIS A 343 -5.50 -18.87 -6.59
CA HIS A 343 -4.88 -17.55 -6.73
C HIS A 343 -4.39 -17.30 -8.15
N GLY A 344 -4.70 -16.12 -8.67
CA GLY A 344 -4.35 -15.76 -10.03
C GLY A 344 -4.83 -14.37 -10.44
N PHE A 345 -4.73 -14.11 -11.73
CA PHE A 345 -5.20 -12.89 -12.38
C PHE A 345 -5.49 -13.16 -13.86
N ARG A 346 -6.13 -12.21 -14.55
CA ARG A 346 -6.37 -12.25 -15.99
C ARG A 346 -5.87 -11.01 -16.69
N THR A 347 -5.59 -11.17 -17.98
CA THR A 347 -5.16 -10.10 -18.87
C THR A 347 -6.11 -9.97 -20.06
N TYR A 348 -6.20 -8.75 -20.58
CA TYR A 348 -7.19 -8.38 -21.57
C TYR A 348 -6.57 -7.43 -22.60
N VAL A 349 -7.11 -7.46 -23.82
CA VAL A 349 -6.84 -6.43 -24.82
C VAL A 349 -8.17 -5.88 -25.30
N VAL A 350 -8.40 -4.58 -25.10
CA VAL A 350 -9.60 -3.89 -25.60
C VAL A 350 -9.18 -3.04 -26.79
N TYR A 351 -9.84 -3.24 -27.93
CA TYR A 351 -9.51 -2.56 -29.18
C TYR A 351 -10.33 -1.27 -29.33
N PRO A 352 -9.84 -0.25 -30.08
CA PRO A 352 -10.59 1.00 -30.30
C PRO A 352 -11.93 0.82 -31.03
N ASP A 353 -12.16 -0.33 -31.66
CA ASP A 353 -13.41 -0.71 -32.32
C ASP A 353 -14.41 -1.40 -31.37
N GLY A 354 -14.05 -1.58 -30.09
CA GLY A 354 -14.88 -2.22 -29.08
C GLY A 354 -14.71 -3.73 -28.95
N ARG A 355 -13.89 -4.39 -29.77
CA ARG A 355 -13.56 -5.82 -29.57
C ARG A 355 -12.79 -6.01 -28.27
N VAL A 356 -13.04 -7.14 -27.60
CA VAL A 356 -12.35 -7.55 -26.37
C VAL A 356 -11.72 -8.91 -26.59
N GLN A 357 -10.41 -9.00 -26.34
CA GLN A 357 -9.69 -10.25 -26.19
C GLN A 357 -9.49 -10.51 -24.69
N ILE A 358 -9.80 -11.73 -24.25
CA ILE A 358 -9.64 -12.19 -22.88
C ILE A 358 -8.61 -13.32 -22.92
N ASP A 359 -7.50 -13.15 -22.22
CA ASP A 359 -6.48 -14.19 -22.15
C ASP A 359 -6.84 -15.23 -21.07
N PRO A 360 -6.27 -16.45 -21.14
CA PRO A 360 -6.40 -17.42 -20.08
C PRO A 360 -5.94 -16.86 -18.72
N GLU A 361 -6.54 -17.37 -17.66
CA GLU A 361 -6.14 -17.00 -16.31
C GLU A 361 -4.72 -17.49 -15.99
N THR A 362 -3.95 -16.64 -15.33
CA THR A 362 -2.60 -16.94 -14.85
C THR A 362 -2.63 -17.26 -13.38
N LEU A 363 -2.16 -18.45 -12.99
CA LEU A 363 -2.17 -18.92 -11.60
C LEU A 363 -0.86 -18.55 -10.88
N THR A 364 -0.97 -18.06 -9.64
CA THR A 364 0.17 -17.50 -8.88
C THR A 364 0.48 -18.26 -7.57
N TYR A 365 -0.20 -19.38 -7.29
CA TYR A 365 -0.10 -20.09 -5.99
C TYR A 365 1.14 -21.00 -5.82
N LYS A 366 1.92 -21.29 -6.87
CA LYS A 366 3.08 -22.20 -6.78
C LYS A 366 4.35 -21.47 -6.37
N ASN A 367 4.92 -20.72 -7.31
CA ASN A 367 6.15 -19.98 -7.15
C ASN A 367 5.85 -18.48 -7.30
N TYR A 368 6.50 -17.68 -6.46
CA TYR A 368 6.26 -16.24 -6.40
C TYR A 368 7.58 -15.49 -6.28
N ALA A 369 7.51 -14.20 -6.57
CA ALA A 369 8.58 -13.26 -6.35
C ALA A 369 8.27 -12.41 -5.11
N VAL A 370 9.31 -12.08 -4.37
CA VAL A 370 9.23 -11.30 -3.13
C VAL A 370 10.18 -10.13 -3.24
N VAL A 371 9.74 -8.99 -2.72
CA VAL A 371 10.49 -7.75 -2.62
C VAL A 371 10.29 -7.23 -1.21
N THR A 372 11.38 -6.97 -0.51
CA THR A 372 11.36 -6.24 0.76
C THR A 372 12.40 -5.12 0.70
N TRP A 373 12.18 -4.07 1.48
CA TRP A 373 13.16 -3.00 1.60
C TRP A 373 13.13 -2.37 2.98
N GLY A 374 14.27 -1.82 3.38
CA GLY A 374 14.42 -1.08 4.63
C GLY A 374 14.86 0.35 4.36
N THR A 375 15.83 0.83 5.12
CA THR A 375 16.38 2.18 4.99
C THR A 375 17.59 2.26 4.05
N LYS A 376 18.30 1.14 3.83
CA LYS A 376 19.60 1.14 3.12
C LYS A 376 19.64 0.26 1.88
N ALA A 377 18.80 -0.77 1.82
CA ALA A 377 18.72 -1.63 0.65
C ALA A 377 17.31 -2.21 0.45
N ALA A 378 17.11 -2.74 -0.74
CA ALA A 378 16.02 -3.64 -1.08
C ALA A 378 16.60 -5.01 -1.43
N GLN A 379 15.85 -6.08 -1.18
CA GLN A 379 16.16 -7.41 -1.68
C GLN A 379 14.99 -7.99 -2.45
N ILE A 380 15.33 -8.71 -3.51
CA ILE A 380 14.40 -9.30 -4.46
C ILE A 380 14.75 -10.78 -4.59
N TYR A 381 13.79 -11.64 -4.29
CA TYR A 381 13.89 -13.09 -4.47
C TYR A 381 12.87 -13.53 -5.50
N ILE A 382 13.30 -14.26 -6.53
CA ILE A 382 12.47 -14.68 -7.65
C ILE A 382 12.62 -16.17 -7.87
N ASP A 383 11.53 -16.92 -7.65
CA ASP A 383 11.38 -18.34 -7.99
C ASP A 383 10.37 -18.57 -9.14
N SER A 384 9.74 -17.50 -9.60
CA SER A 384 8.57 -17.56 -10.46
C SER A 384 8.93 -17.71 -11.93
N ASP A 385 8.29 -18.67 -12.60
CA ASP A 385 8.39 -18.85 -14.05
C ASP A 385 7.68 -17.76 -14.86
N LEU A 386 6.81 -16.99 -14.23
CA LEU A 386 5.99 -15.96 -14.88
C LEU A 386 6.75 -14.68 -15.19
N LEU A 387 7.80 -14.36 -14.42
CA LEU A 387 8.54 -13.13 -14.64
C LEU A 387 9.45 -13.24 -15.88
N PRO A 388 9.44 -12.21 -16.75
CA PRO A 388 10.31 -12.17 -17.93
C PRO A 388 11.78 -12.03 -17.55
N GLY A 389 12.68 -12.21 -18.52
CA GLY A 389 14.14 -12.08 -18.31
C GLY A 389 14.63 -10.67 -17.98
N THR A 390 13.76 -9.66 -17.98
CA THR A 390 14.07 -8.31 -17.48
C THR A 390 12.88 -7.80 -16.68
N ILE A 391 13.13 -7.44 -15.42
CA ILE A 391 12.12 -6.86 -14.55
C ILE A 391 12.26 -5.35 -14.47
N ALA A 392 11.13 -4.66 -14.30
CA ALA A 392 11.08 -3.24 -13.99
C ALA A 392 10.41 -3.03 -12.63
N ILE A 393 11.01 -2.21 -11.76
CA ILE A 393 10.47 -1.94 -10.42
C ILE A 393 10.84 -0.55 -9.94
N ASP A 394 9.87 0.15 -9.34
CA ASP A 394 10.12 1.40 -8.62
C ASP A 394 10.38 1.10 -7.13
N LEU A 395 11.53 1.55 -6.60
CA LEU A 395 11.93 1.38 -5.19
C LEU A 395 12.31 2.75 -4.61
N PRO A 396 12.29 2.94 -3.28
CA PRO A 396 12.73 4.19 -2.65
C PRO A 396 14.08 4.71 -3.17
N GLY A 397 14.20 6.03 -3.34
CA GLY A 397 15.21 6.64 -4.20
C GLY A 397 16.66 6.56 -3.71
N GLN A 398 16.85 6.03 -2.51
CA GLN A 398 18.12 6.04 -1.77
C GLN A 398 19.10 4.91 -2.16
N TYR A 399 18.63 3.84 -2.80
CA TYR A 399 19.49 2.68 -3.05
C TYR A 399 20.45 2.89 -4.23
N GLN A 400 21.65 2.34 -4.12
CA GLN A 400 22.67 2.36 -5.17
C GLN A 400 23.43 1.04 -5.21
N GLY A 401 23.86 0.62 -6.40
CA GLY A 401 24.54 -0.66 -6.60
C GLY A 401 23.58 -1.86 -6.65
N LEU A 402 24.10 -2.97 -7.18
CA LEU A 402 23.42 -4.25 -7.30
C LEU A 402 24.37 -5.34 -6.80
N LYS A 403 23.90 -6.19 -5.88
CA LYS A 403 24.60 -7.38 -5.42
C LYS A 403 23.77 -8.61 -5.73
N THR A 404 24.32 -9.53 -6.49
CA THR A 404 23.69 -10.82 -6.76
C THR A 404 24.15 -11.82 -5.71
N LEU A 405 23.20 -12.41 -5.00
CA LEU A 405 23.44 -13.36 -3.91
C LEU A 405 23.26 -14.81 -4.38
N ASN A 406 22.38 -15.03 -5.35
CA ASN A 406 22.23 -16.29 -6.06
C ASN A 406 21.69 -16.07 -7.48
N GLY A 407 22.07 -16.94 -8.42
CA GLY A 407 21.69 -16.82 -9.83
C GLY A 407 22.49 -15.74 -10.57
N THR A 408 21.99 -15.28 -11.72
CA THR A 408 22.60 -14.18 -12.49
C THR A 408 21.64 -13.01 -12.58
N ALA A 409 22.12 -11.82 -12.26
CA ALA A 409 21.38 -10.58 -12.44
C ALA A 409 22.32 -9.43 -12.82
N GLN A 410 21.84 -8.54 -13.68
CA GLN A 410 22.56 -7.35 -14.11
C GLN A 410 21.64 -6.13 -14.07
N LEU A 411 22.14 -5.05 -13.48
CA LEU A 411 21.47 -3.76 -13.56
C LEU A 411 21.64 -3.23 -14.98
N VAL A 412 20.53 -3.16 -15.71
CA VAL A 412 20.50 -2.64 -17.08
C VAL A 412 20.46 -1.12 -17.05
N GLU A 413 19.57 -0.57 -16.22
CA GLU A 413 19.37 0.87 -16.11
C GLU A 413 18.76 1.23 -14.74
N ALA A 414 19.14 2.39 -14.21
CA ALA A 414 18.49 2.99 -13.04
C ALA A 414 18.15 4.45 -13.33
N LYS A 415 16.86 4.79 -13.29
CA LYS A 415 16.35 6.15 -13.50
C LYS A 415 15.94 6.75 -12.16
N LYS A 416 16.68 7.74 -11.68
CA LYS A 416 16.36 8.41 -10.40
C LYS A 416 15.25 9.43 -10.58
N HIS A 417 14.33 9.52 -9.63
CA HIS A 417 13.36 10.61 -9.56
C HIS A 417 14.08 11.92 -9.19
N PRO A 418 13.78 13.07 -9.82
CA PRO A 418 14.51 14.33 -9.59
C PRO A 418 14.41 14.86 -8.15
N LEU A 419 13.35 14.49 -7.42
CA LEU A 419 13.20 14.78 -5.98
C LEU A 419 13.64 13.63 -5.05
N ALA A 420 14.38 12.65 -5.57
CA ALA A 420 14.86 11.47 -4.84
C ALA A 420 13.78 10.63 -4.12
N LYS A 421 12.51 10.73 -4.53
CA LYS A 421 11.38 9.98 -3.95
C LYS A 421 11.52 8.47 -4.18
N TYR A 422 11.80 8.07 -5.43
CA TYR A 422 12.04 6.70 -5.84
C TYR A 422 13.00 6.62 -7.03
N THR A 423 13.49 5.43 -7.33
CA THR A 423 14.33 5.11 -8.48
C THR A 423 13.69 3.93 -9.20
N ARG A 424 13.58 4.05 -10.52
CA ARG A 424 13.14 2.96 -11.39
C ARG A 424 14.33 2.11 -11.79
N TYR A 425 14.31 0.84 -11.44
CA TYR A 425 15.34 -0.13 -11.79
C TYR A 425 14.85 -1.04 -12.91
N TYR A 426 15.72 -1.26 -13.89
CA TYR A 426 15.58 -2.28 -14.92
C TYR A 426 16.68 -3.31 -14.71
N ILE A 427 16.30 -4.55 -14.43
CA ILE A 427 17.23 -5.61 -14.02
C ILE A 427 17.01 -6.82 -14.90
N SER A 428 18.05 -7.21 -15.63
CA SER A 428 18.04 -8.48 -16.34
C SER A 428 18.33 -9.62 -15.36
N ILE A 429 17.59 -10.71 -15.46
CA ILE A 429 17.71 -11.89 -14.60
C ILE A 429 17.80 -13.17 -15.44
N VAL A 430 18.68 -14.09 -15.04
CA VAL A 430 18.85 -15.40 -15.69
C VAL A 430 19.02 -16.49 -14.63
N GLY A 431 18.38 -17.63 -14.88
CA GLY A 431 18.27 -18.74 -13.93
C GLY A 431 17.12 -18.53 -12.94
N LYS A 432 16.74 -19.59 -12.23
CA LYS A 432 15.78 -19.57 -11.11
C LYS A 432 16.21 -20.64 -10.09
N PRO A 433 16.19 -20.34 -8.78
CA PRO A 433 15.83 -19.07 -8.17
C PRO A 433 16.92 -17.99 -8.34
N VAL A 434 16.53 -16.72 -8.41
CA VAL A 434 17.44 -15.55 -8.39
C VAL A 434 17.23 -14.79 -7.10
N TRP A 435 18.34 -14.42 -6.45
CA TRP A 435 18.32 -13.56 -5.28
C TRP A 435 19.31 -12.42 -5.47
N LEU A 436 18.83 -11.20 -5.34
CA LEU A 436 19.64 -9.99 -5.49
C LEU A 436 19.24 -8.95 -4.45
N ALA A 437 20.14 -8.00 -4.24
CA ALA A 437 19.92 -6.82 -3.42
C ALA A 437 20.38 -5.55 -4.13
N ILE A 438 19.71 -4.44 -3.86
CA ILE A 438 20.00 -3.12 -4.41
C ILE A 438 20.23 -2.18 -3.23
N GLY A 439 21.36 -1.47 -3.20
CA GLY A 439 21.76 -0.67 -2.05
C GLY A 439 22.87 -1.33 -1.22
N ASP A 440 23.09 -0.77 -0.02
CA ASP A 440 24.14 -1.18 0.91
C ASP A 440 23.72 -2.44 1.69
N TYR A 441 23.59 -3.55 0.97
CA TYR A 441 23.18 -4.82 1.56
C TYR A 441 24.30 -5.44 2.40
N ALA A 442 24.14 -5.33 3.72
CA ALA A 442 24.89 -6.05 4.73
C ALA A 442 23.91 -6.85 5.60
N PRO A 443 23.84 -8.18 5.44
CA PRO A 443 22.89 -8.97 6.20
C PRO A 443 23.32 -9.06 7.67
N ALA A 444 22.44 -8.61 8.56
CA ALA A 444 22.55 -8.86 9.99
C ALA A 444 21.16 -9.01 10.64
N PRO A 445 20.25 -9.82 10.06
CA PRO A 445 18.92 -9.98 10.63
C PRO A 445 18.99 -10.68 11.98
N ALA A 446 18.24 -10.17 12.95
CA ALA A 446 18.06 -10.84 14.24
C ALA A 446 16.81 -11.72 14.17
N VAL A 447 16.94 -12.98 14.60
CA VAL A 447 15.81 -13.92 14.71
C VAL A 447 15.57 -14.21 16.18
N ALA A 448 14.32 -14.08 16.61
CA ALA A 448 13.88 -14.34 17.98
C ALA A 448 12.64 -15.23 17.99
N ILE A 449 12.56 -16.16 18.95
CA ILE A 449 11.36 -16.95 19.18
C ILE A 449 10.44 -16.17 20.10
N GLU A 450 9.28 -15.81 19.58
CA GLU A 450 8.27 -15.10 20.36
C GLU A 450 7.47 -16.08 21.22
N LYS A 451 7.03 -17.20 20.62
CA LYS A 451 6.11 -18.11 21.29
C LYS A 451 6.18 -19.53 20.74
N ILE A 452 6.07 -20.53 21.61
CA ILE A 452 5.90 -21.94 21.24
C ILE A 452 4.60 -22.42 21.90
N MET A 453 3.69 -22.97 21.10
CA MET A 453 2.38 -23.46 21.57
C MET A 453 2.12 -24.89 21.05
N PRO A 454 1.74 -25.85 21.92
CA PRO A 454 1.78 -25.75 23.39
C PRO A 454 3.23 -25.66 23.90
N ARG A 455 3.41 -25.06 25.08
CA ARG A 455 4.75 -24.89 25.70
C ARG A 455 5.39 -26.24 26.07
N PHE A 456 4.56 -27.22 26.43
CA PHE A 456 4.96 -28.58 26.78
C PHE A 456 4.19 -29.56 25.90
N PRO A 457 4.64 -29.78 24.65
CA PRO A 457 3.93 -30.64 23.73
C PRO A 457 4.08 -32.12 24.10
N THR A 458 3.01 -32.86 23.88
CA THR A 458 2.91 -34.31 23.97
C THR A 458 2.80 -34.92 22.58
N PRO A 459 3.23 -36.18 22.39
CA PRO A 459 3.14 -36.84 21.09
C PRO A 459 1.71 -36.78 20.52
N GLY A 460 1.57 -36.23 19.31
CA GLY A 460 0.30 -35.98 18.64
C GLY A 460 -0.11 -34.50 18.57
N ASP A 461 0.44 -33.64 19.43
CA ASP A 461 0.14 -32.21 19.44
C ASP A 461 0.61 -31.51 18.15
N VAL A 462 -0.13 -30.50 17.70
CA VAL A 462 0.33 -29.58 16.66
C VAL A 462 1.08 -28.43 17.33
N VAL A 463 2.40 -28.41 17.19
CA VAL A 463 3.24 -27.34 17.71
C VAL A 463 3.28 -26.19 16.71
N THR A 464 3.02 -24.98 17.19
CA THR A 464 3.18 -23.72 16.46
C THR A 464 4.33 -22.93 17.09
N VAL A 465 5.37 -22.66 16.31
CA VAL A 465 6.48 -21.78 16.65
C VAL A 465 6.23 -20.43 15.97
N THR A 466 6.10 -19.38 16.78
CA THR A 466 5.98 -17.99 16.34
C THR A 466 7.34 -17.33 16.43
N ILE A 467 7.82 -16.81 15.31
CA ILE A 467 9.17 -16.29 15.13
C ILE A 467 9.05 -14.82 14.70
N LYS A 468 9.81 -13.96 15.37
CA LYS A 468 10.06 -12.59 14.94
C LYS A 468 11.43 -12.52 14.29
N ALA A 469 11.49 -11.82 13.16
CA ALA A 469 12.74 -11.54 12.48
C ALA A 469 12.73 -10.10 12.02
N GLU A 470 13.79 -9.38 12.33
CA GLU A 470 13.91 -7.95 12.01
C GLU A 470 15.23 -7.69 11.28
N ASP A 471 15.11 -6.98 10.16
CA ASP A 471 16.23 -6.36 9.48
C ASP A 471 15.81 -4.96 9.04
N PRO A 472 16.24 -3.90 9.74
CA PRO A 472 15.86 -2.52 9.41
C PRO A 472 16.53 -2.01 8.12
N ASN A 473 17.56 -2.70 7.62
CA ASN A 473 18.26 -2.30 6.40
C ASN A 473 17.54 -2.79 5.15
N VAL A 474 16.93 -3.98 5.18
CA VAL A 474 16.32 -4.63 4.00
C VAL A 474 14.96 -5.29 4.19
N GLY A 475 14.49 -5.50 5.42
CA GLY A 475 13.35 -6.37 5.72
C GLY A 475 13.66 -7.85 5.49
N ILE A 476 12.72 -8.74 5.81
CA ILE A 476 12.91 -10.20 5.74
C ILE A 476 11.94 -10.82 4.71
N PRO A 477 12.42 -11.34 3.57
CA PRO A 477 11.55 -11.87 2.53
C PRO A 477 10.97 -13.24 2.89
N PHE A 478 11.71 -14.03 3.65
CA PHE A 478 11.31 -15.34 4.17
C PHE A 478 12.27 -15.76 5.29
N LEU A 479 11.90 -16.78 6.06
CA LEU A 479 12.80 -17.55 6.91
C LEU A 479 12.95 -18.97 6.36
N THR A 480 13.99 -19.68 6.74
CA THR A 480 14.09 -21.13 6.55
C THR A 480 14.09 -21.83 7.90
N VAL A 481 13.28 -22.89 8.03
CA VAL A 481 13.29 -23.79 9.19
C VAL A 481 13.64 -25.18 8.70
N ASP A 482 14.81 -25.69 9.11
CA ASP A 482 15.42 -26.93 8.60
C ASP A 482 15.43 -26.99 7.06
N GLY A 483 15.80 -25.87 6.43
CA GLY A 483 15.82 -25.71 4.97
C GLY A 483 14.47 -25.46 4.31
N LYS A 484 13.34 -25.57 5.04
CA LYS A 484 12.01 -25.26 4.51
C LYS A 484 11.69 -23.77 4.62
N LYS A 485 11.34 -23.15 3.50
CA LYS A 485 10.94 -21.73 3.41
C LYS A 485 9.62 -21.45 4.15
N ILE A 486 9.59 -20.37 4.91
CA ILE A 486 8.44 -19.81 5.61
C ILE A 486 8.31 -18.35 5.22
N LEU A 487 7.13 -17.98 4.74
CA LEU A 487 6.82 -16.57 4.45
C LEU A 487 6.33 -15.85 5.69
N ALA A 488 6.48 -14.53 5.66
CA ALA A 488 5.87 -13.71 6.69
C ALA A 488 4.35 -13.75 6.59
N SER A 489 3.78 -13.32 7.68
CA SER A 489 2.38 -13.18 7.95
C SER A 489 2.21 -11.78 8.52
N TYR A 490 1.22 -11.03 8.05
CA TYR A 490 1.00 -9.64 8.50
C TYR A 490 -0.31 -9.52 9.28
N PRO A 491 -0.36 -9.99 10.54
CA PRO A 491 -1.52 -9.73 11.42
C PRO A 491 -1.56 -8.27 11.92
N SER A 492 -0.49 -7.52 11.67
CA SER A 492 -0.34 -6.10 11.96
C SER A 492 0.62 -5.49 10.93
N GLU A 493 1.00 -4.23 11.11
CA GLU A 493 2.03 -3.59 10.27
C GLU A 493 3.37 -4.35 10.25
N GLN A 494 3.68 -5.11 11.32
CA GLN A 494 4.91 -5.88 11.43
C GLN A 494 4.74 -7.35 10.99
N PRO A 495 5.72 -7.92 10.25
CA PRO A 495 5.70 -9.31 9.85
C PRO A 495 5.93 -10.25 11.05
N VAL A 496 5.22 -11.38 11.05
CA VAL A 496 5.41 -12.52 11.95
C VAL A 496 5.63 -13.76 11.10
N TYR A 497 6.41 -14.74 11.57
CA TYR A 497 6.60 -16.01 10.87
C TYR A 497 6.09 -17.16 11.74
N GLN A 498 5.30 -18.06 11.16
CA GLN A 498 4.76 -19.21 11.89
C GLN A 498 5.21 -20.52 11.26
N TYR A 499 5.79 -21.41 12.07
CA TYR A 499 6.09 -22.78 11.69
C TYR A 499 5.20 -23.75 12.46
N ARG A 500 4.50 -24.64 11.77
CA ARG A 500 3.64 -25.66 12.38
C ARG A 500 4.11 -27.05 12.00
N PHE A 501 4.21 -27.95 12.98
CA PHE A 501 4.53 -29.35 12.77
C PHE A 501 3.81 -30.24 13.81
N LYS A 502 3.62 -31.51 13.46
CA LYS A 502 3.10 -32.50 14.41
C LYS A 502 4.26 -32.98 15.29
N TYR A 503 4.08 -32.88 16.60
CA TYR A 503 5.11 -33.24 17.57
C TYR A 503 5.03 -34.72 17.91
N ASP A 504 6.15 -35.44 17.79
CA ASP A 504 6.24 -36.87 18.12
C ASP A 504 7.28 -37.15 19.21
N LYS A 505 8.39 -36.41 19.22
CA LYS A 505 9.52 -36.54 20.15
C LYS A 505 10.25 -35.21 20.27
N PRO A 506 11.18 -35.04 21.23
CA PRO A 506 11.98 -33.82 21.34
C PRO A 506 12.65 -33.48 20.00
N THR A 507 12.48 -32.23 19.56
CA THR A 507 12.86 -31.78 18.23
C THR A 507 13.76 -30.57 18.34
N THR A 508 14.87 -30.61 17.61
CA THR A 508 15.74 -29.46 17.34
C THR A 508 15.31 -28.82 16.03
N LEU A 509 15.07 -27.52 16.01
CA LEU A 509 14.82 -26.76 14.78
C LEU A 509 15.95 -25.75 14.56
N GLN A 510 16.44 -25.64 13.32
CA GLN A 510 17.34 -24.58 12.88
C GLN A 510 16.58 -23.55 12.06
N ILE A 511 16.57 -22.31 12.54
CA ILE A 511 15.83 -21.19 11.95
C ILE A 511 16.84 -20.18 11.42
N GLN A 512 16.72 -19.77 10.17
CA GLN A 512 17.65 -18.82 9.57
C GLN A 512 16.92 -17.79 8.70
N ALA A 513 17.30 -16.52 8.87
CA ALA A 513 16.95 -15.45 7.95
C ALA A 513 18.03 -15.34 6.85
N PRO A 514 17.67 -14.95 5.61
CA PRO A 514 18.62 -14.82 4.51
C PRO A 514 19.82 -13.92 4.88
N GLY A 515 21.03 -14.49 4.82
CA GLY A 515 22.28 -13.82 5.18
C GLY A 515 22.55 -13.70 6.69
N GLY A 516 21.62 -14.10 7.55
CA GLY A 516 21.78 -14.13 9.01
C GLY A 516 22.40 -15.41 9.53
N GLN A 517 22.73 -15.40 10.83
CA GLN A 517 23.20 -16.58 11.54
C GLN A 517 22.02 -17.51 11.89
N PRO A 518 22.17 -18.85 11.76
CA PRO A 518 21.15 -19.78 12.21
C PRO A 518 20.93 -19.68 13.72
N THR A 519 19.66 -19.75 14.12
CA THR A 519 19.21 -19.86 15.51
C THR A 519 18.66 -21.25 15.75
N THR A 520 19.20 -21.96 16.75
CA THR A 520 18.79 -23.32 17.10
C THR A 520 17.87 -23.30 18.31
N ILE A 521 16.73 -23.98 18.23
CA ILE A 521 15.79 -24.12 19.35
C ILE A 521 15.51 -25.59 19.64
N GLN A 522 15.29 -25.92 20.91
CA GLN A 522 14.90 -27.25 21.37
C GLN A 522 13.45 -27.22 21.85
N ILE A 523 12.64 -28.16 21.37
CA ILE A 523 11.22 -28.27 21.70
C ILE A 523 10.98 -29.61 22.41
N GLY A 524 10.32 -29.56 23.57
CA GLY A 524 9.89 -30.76 24.30
C GLY A 524 10.96 -31.43 25.17
N GLN A 525 12.09 -30.76 25.42
CA GLN A 525 13.07 -31.21 26.41
C GLN A 525 12.68 -30.68 27.80
N ALA A 526 12.75 -31.53 28.83
CA ALA A 526 12.60 -31.08 30.21
C ALA A 526 13.75 -30.10 30.53
N THR A 527 13.41 -28.91 31.02
CA THR A 527 14.40 -28.01 31.63
C THR A 527 15.11 -28.79 32.73
N PRO A 528 16.45 -28.83 32.80
CA PRO A 528 17.11 -29.44 33.94
C PRO A 528 16.60 -28.74 35.20
N SER A 529 15.98 -29.51 36.10
CA SER A 529 15.61 -29.04 37.43
C SER A 529 16.87 -28.45 38.08
N PRO A 530 16.82 -27.28 38.73
CA PRO A 530 17.98 -26.79 39.47
C PRO A 530 18.40 -27.91 40.42
N THR A 531 19.62 -28.41 40.26
CA THR A 531 20.17 -29.45 41.13
C THR A 531 20.14 -28.92 42.56
N THR A 532 19.27 -29.50 43.39
CA THR A 532 19.30 -29.33 44.84
C THR A 532 20.73 -29.60 45.31
N PRO A 533 21.40 -28.65 46.01
CA PRO A 533 22.75 -28.91 46.50
C PRO A 533 22.73 -30.13 47.41
N THR A 534 23.60 -31.10 47.10
CA THR A 534 23.84 -32.27 47.95
C THR A 534 24.24 -31.79 49.36
N PRO A 535 23.67 -32.35 50.43
CA PRO A 535 24.06 -31.97 51.79
C PRO A 535 25.55 -32.24 51.97
N THR A 536 26.30 -31.16 52.20
CA THR A 536 27.72 -31.22 52.52
C THR A 536 27.88 -31.84 53.90
N ALA A 537 28.75 -32.85 54.00
CA ALA A 537 29.05 -33.52 55.26
C ALA A 537 29.52 -32.52 56.33
N THR A 538 28.93 -32.66 57.52
CA THR A 538 29.20 -31.89 58.73
C THR A 538 30.70 -31.90 59.08
N PRO A 539 31.41 -30.76 59.10
CA PRO A 539 32.74 -30.69 59.70
C PRO A 539 32.64 -30.64 61.24
N THR A 540 33.56 -31.38 61.86
CA THR A 540 33.80 -31.51 63.30
C THR A 540 34.11 -30.14 63.95
N PRO A 541 33.69 -29.88 65.21
CA PRO A 541 33.89 -28.59 65.85
C PRO A 541 35.36 -28.31 66.18
N SER A 542 35.82 -27.11 65.82
CA SER A 542 37.13 -26.54 66.18
C SER A 542 36.92 -25.32 67.11
N PRO A 543 37.81 -25.08 68.10
CA PRO A 543 37.47 -24.29 69.29
C PRO A 543 37.41 -22.77 69.09
N THR A 544 36.65 -22.20 70.02
CA THR A 544 36.23 -20.82 70.29
C THR A 544 37.26 -19.70 70.01
N PRO A 545 36.85 -18.57 69.40
CA PRO A 545 37.73 -17.42 69.19
C PRO A 545 37.89 -16.55 70.45
N SER A 546 39.13 -16.10 70.67
CA SER A 546 39.51 -15.06 71.62
C SER A 546 39.15 -13.66 71.08
N LYS A 547 38.82 -12.75 71.99
CA LYS A 547 38.40 -11.36 71.73
C LYS A 547 39.56 -10.47 71.27
N THR A 548 39.20 -9.28 70.72
CA THR A 548 39.92 -7.97 70.72
C THR A 548 40.33 -7.47 69.31
N PRO A 549 40.46 -6.15 69.01
CA PRO A 549 39.61 -4.97 69.27
C PRO A 549 39.19 -4.18 67.98
N THR A 550 38.41 -3.13 68.21
CA THR A 550 37.89 -2.02 67.38
C THR A 550 38.79 -1.45 66.25
N PRO A 551 38.21 -1.02 65.11
CA PRO A 551 38.95 -0.47 63.96
C PRO A 551 39.38 1.00 64.11
N THR A 552 40.53 1.33 63.50
CA THR A 552 40.99 2.71 63.23
C THR A 552 41.10 2.96 61.73
N THR A 553 40.82 4.20 61.35
CA THR A 553 40.72 4.78 60.00
C THR A 553 42.09 4.98 59.31
N PRO A 554 42.18 4.84 57.98
CA PRO A 554 43.18 5.57 57.17
C PRO A 554 42.49 6.38 56.05
N THR A 555 42.57 7.72 56.03
CA THR A 555 43.61 8.63 55.47
C THR A 555 43.79 8.57 53.95
N ALA A 556 43.65 9.75 53.32
CA ALA A 556 43.54 10.01 51.88
C ALA A 556 44.87 9.93 51.10
N THR A 557 44.76 9.54 49.82
CA THR A 557 45.87 9.44 48.85
C THR A 557 45.88 10.63 47.88
N PRO A 558 47.05 11.20 47.52
CA PRO A 558 47.16 12.41 46.68
C PRO A 558 47.05 12.17 45.16
N THR A 559 46.61 13.21 44.47
CA THR A 559 46.41 13.35 43.01
C THR A 559 47.72 13.65 42.26
N PRO A 560 47.98 13.07 41.07
CA PRO A 560 49.14 13.42 40.25
C PRO A 560 48.92 14.64 39.34
N THR A 561 50.01 15.39 39.16
CA THR A 561 50.20 16.66 38.43
C THR A 561 50.30 16.51 36.90
N PRO A 562 49.84 17.49 36.08
CA PRO A 562 49.87 17.40 34.61
C PRO A 562 51.22 17.75 33.95
N SER A 563 51.43 17.22 32.75
CA SER A 563 52.60 17.37 31.86
C SER A 563 52.46 18.61 30.93
N PRO A 564 53.56 19.28 30.51
CA PRO A 564 53.50 20.58 29.84
C PRO A 564 53.15 20.56 28.33
N THR A 565 52.55 21.68 27.92
CA THR A 565 52.03 22.06 26.60
C THR A 565 53.11 22.53 25.61
N PRO A 566 53.02 22.19 24.31
CA PRO A 566 53.67 22.95 23.24
C PRO A 566 52.76 24.04 22.63
N THR A 567 53.36 25.17 22.25
CA THR A 567 52.75 26.38 21.64
C THR A 567 53.38 26.62 20.25
N PRO A 568 52.81 27.43 19.33
CA PRO A 568 51.55 27.33 18.60
C PRO A 568 51.78 27.17 17.07
N THR A 569 50.73 26.90 16.30
CA THR A 569 50.69 27.25 14.86
C THR A 569 49.34 27.92 14.59
N LEU A 570 49.38 29.13 14.03
CA LEU A 570 48.21 29.94 13.73
C LEU A 570 47.48 29.35 12.52
N THR A 571 46.30 28.78 12.75
CA THR A 571 45.37 28.35 11.71
C THR A 571 44.11 29.20 11.81
N VAL A 572 43.68 29.75 10.67
CA VAL A 572 42.54 30.65 10.50
C VAL A 572 41.26 30.05 11.10
N ALA A 573 40.53 30.86 11.88
CA ALA A 573 39.30 30.45 12.56
C ALA A 573 38.20 30.04 11.55
N PRO A 574 37.54 28.88 11.73
CA PRO A 574 36.34 28.54 10.99
C PRO A 574 35.14 29.41 11.45
N ALA A 575 34.25 29.74 10.51
CA ALA A 575 33.03 30.50 10.75
C ALA A 575 32.14 29.84 11.83
N PRO A 576 31.40 30.63 12.63
CA PRO A 576 30.59 30.10 13.72
C PRO A 576 29.52 29.12 13.19
N ALA A 577 29.38 27.99 13.88
CA ALA A 577 28.36 26.99 13.59
C ALA A 577 26.96 27.62 13.63
N PRO A 578 26.03 27.24 12.72
CA PRO A 578 24.67 27.74 12.76
C PRO A 578 23.97 27.33 14.07
N PHE A 579 23.18 28.26 14.60
CA PHE A 579 22.39 28.06 15.82
C PHE A 579 21.52 26.80 15.71
N PRO A 580 21.36 26.01 16.80
CA PRO A 580 20.49 24.85 16.78
C PRO A 580 19.07 25.27 16.40
N THR A 581 18.49 24.58 15.42
CA THR A 581 17.19 24.88 14.81
C THR A 581 16.07 24.99 15.86
N GLU A 582 16.21 24.27 16.98
CA GLU A 582 15.28 24.31 18.11
C GLU A 582 15.31 25.66 18.86
N ALA A 583 16.46 26.32 18.95
CA ALA A 583 16.59 27.64 19.56
C ALA A 583 16.00 28.74 18.65
N VAL A 584 16.10 28.58 17.33
CA VAL A 584 15.50 29.51 16.35
C VAL A 584 13.97 29.47 16.43
N VAL A 585 13.38 28.27 16.58
CA VAL A 585 11.93 28.11 16.72
C VAL A 585 11.42 28.74 18.03
N LEU A 586 12.14 28.57 19.14
CA LEU A 586 11.78 29.19 20.42
C LEU A 586 11.88 30.73 20.39
N VAL A 587 12.89 31.28 19.71
CA VAL A 587 13.05 32.73 19.54
C VAL A 587 11.97 33.31 18.63
N ILE A 588 11.56 32.60 17.57
CA ILE A 588 10.44 33.01 16.70
C ILE A 588 9.12 32.98 17.47
N ILE A 589 8.86 31.95 18.28
CA ILE A 589 7.65 31.86 19.12
C ILE A 589 7.63 33.00 20.15
N ALA A 590 8.76 33.31 20.78
CA ALA A 590 8.88 34.41 21.73
C ALA A 590 8.70 35.79 21.06
N ALA A 591 9.27 35.99 19.87
CA ALA A 591 9.17 37.24 19.12
C ALA A 591 7.74 37.49 18.61
N VAL A 592 7.06 36.45 18.11
CA VAL A 592 5.66 36.52 17.68
C VAL A 592 4.74 36.75 18.88
N GLY A 593 4.99 36.09 20.02
CA GLY A 593 4.27 36.31 21.26
C GLY A 593 4.40 37.76 21.77
N ALA A 594 5.61 38.32 21.75
CA ALA A 594 5.87 39.70 22.16
C ALA A 594 5.23 40.73 21.21
N ALA A 595 5.25 40.49 19.90
CA ALA A 595 4.59 41.35 18.90
C ALA A 595 3.06 41.34 19.05
N LEU A 596 2.47 40.19 19.39
CA LEU A 596 1.02 40.07 19.62
C LEU A 596 0.58 40.79 20.91
N LEU A 597 1.38 40.70 21.97
CA LEU A 597 1.16 41.43 23.23
C LEU A 597 1.25 42.95 23.04
N ALA A 598 2.21 43.43 22.24
CA ALA A 598 2.34 44.85 21.91
C ALA A 598 1.17 45.36 21.03
N ALA A 599 0.63 44.52 20.14
CA ALA A 599 -0.53 44.86 19.32
C ALA A 599 -1.84 44.91 20.13
N LEU A 600 -2.02 44.01 21.10
CA LEU A 600 -3.18 43.99 22.01
C LEU A 600 -3.19 45.16 22.99
N ALA A 601 -2.01 45.62 23.44
CA ALA A 601 -1.89 46.83 24.27
C ALA A 601 -2.27 48.12 23.51
N LYS A 602 -2.13 48.14 22.16
CA LYS A 602 -2.53 49.28 21.32
C LYS A 602 -4.03 49.33 21.01
N THR A 603 -4.74 48.20 21.03
CA THR A 603 -6.19 48.13 20.72
C THR A 603 -7.09 48.26 21.94
N GLY A 604 -6.58 48.02 23.16
CA GLY A 604 -7.30 48.17 24.43
C GLY A 604 -7.71 49.61 24.81
N LYS A 605 -7.26 50.63 24.09
CA LYS A 605 -7.59 52.04 24.38
C LYS A 605 -8.85 52.58 23.69
N LYS A 606 -9.59 51.78 22.90
CA LYS A 606 -10.67 52.31 22.03
C LYS A 606 -12.09 51.79 22.24
N LYS A 607 -12.39 50.96 23.24
CA LYS A 607 -13.78 50.50 23.47
C LYS A 607 -14.07 50.18 24.94
N ALA A 608 -14.36 51.22 25.71
CA ALA A 608 -15.07 51.11 26.97
C ALA A 608 -16.04 52.30 27.06
N GLU A 609 -17.13 52.25 26.31
CA GLU A 609 -18.34 53.01 26.64
C GLU A 609 -19.53 52.42 25.89
N THR A 610 -20.65 52.30 26.61
CA THR A 610 -22.01 51.93 26.20
C THR A 610 -22.37 50.44 26.10
N GLY A 611 -23.42 50.06 26.85
CA GLY A 611 -24.32 48.97 26.47
C GLY A 611 -24.75 48.03 27.59
N GLY A 612 -25.56 48.54 28.53
CA GLY A 612 -26.17 47.75 29.61
C GLY A 612 -27.25 46.77 29.16
N THR A 613 -27.41 45.77 30.02
CA THR A 613 -28.24 44.56 30.02
C THR A 613 -29.75 44.78 29.84
N ARG A 614 -30.43 43.86 29.14
CA ARG A 614 -31.83 43.46 29.43
C ARG A 614 -32.00 41.95 29.29
N VAL A 615 -32.67 41.39 30.31
CA VAL A 615 -33.06 40.00 30.55
C VAL A 615 -34.51 39.79 30.08
N TYR A 616 -34.84 38.59 29.59
CA TYR A 616 -36.10 37.80 29.66
C TYR A 616 -35.92 36.69 28.60
N GLY A 617 -36.28 35.41 28.75
CA GLY A 617 -37.21 34.69 29.61
C GLY A 617 -37.89 33.61 28.73
N GLU A 618 -37.70 32.34 29.10
CA GLU A 618 -38.30 31.07 28.62
C GLU A 618 -39.36 31.07 27.51
N LYS A 619 -39.10 30.30 26.43
CA LYS A 619 -39.76 29.03 26.11
C LYS A 619 -39.02 28.27 25.01
#